data_AF-A0A2N2CTJ3-F1
#
_entry.id   AF-A0A2N2CTJ3-F1
#
_cell.length_a   1.000
_cell.length_b   1.000
_cell.length_c   1.000
_cell.angle_alpha   90.00
_cell.angle_beta   90.00
_cell.angle_gamma   90.00
#
_symmetry.space_group_name_H-M   'P 1'
#
loop_
_entity.id
_entity.type
_entity.pdbx_description
1 polymer ?
#
loop_
_entity_poly.entity_id
_entity_poly.type
_entity_poly.pdbx_seq_one_letter_code
_entity_poly.pdbx_strand_id
1 'polypeptide(L)'
;MNTTDKIRGNNMKTKKISALLLAMTLLLALFAGCSSKAGKASAEPSTSPDQTATATTRTITDMVGRTVEIPSTVGKIVPLGNTPRMITYLGLADKVVGVGGMAADKISPVTAYAYANKDLWANVPIVGTDAAGATDYYPEQIIAVHPDVILCSYTAELADEIQTKTSIPTVVVAMGTLFGDDYNEALRILGDVCGVKDRAEEVISYIDECLNDLATRTAEIPDEDKPTVLGAAATFKGAHGIEGVYSKYAVFQAIAANDVTDGISDTIGGVLVDKEQILGWNPQIIFFDFGGVALVKTDYAENPDFYAQLTAVKDGNLYQYPSSTSYYSNVEIPIVNSYYVASLLYPEQFKDIVFEENSNEIFKFFLGTDDYLSKLEAAGAGYGKVELGAK
;
A
#
# COMPACT_ATOMS: atom_id res chain seq x y z
N MET A 1 -53.86 -0.34 47.45
CA MET A 1 -54.66 -1.16 48.39
C MET A 1 -53.66 -1.96 49.22
N ASN A 2 -53.72 -1.81 50.56
CA ASN A 2 -53.19 -2.61 51.68
C ASN A 2 -52.15 -3.74 51.45
N THR A 3 -51.15 -4.00 52.32
CA THR A 3 -50.42 -3.20 53.37
C THR A 3 -49.24 -4.03 53.89
N THR A 4 -48.12 -3.40 54.33
CA THR A 4 -47.11 -3.91 55.34
C THR A 4 -46.39 -5.26 55.06
N ASP A 5 -45.26 -5.63 55.67
CA ASP A 5 -44.26 -5.00 56.58
C ASP A 5 -42.85 -5.48 56.10
N LYS A 6 -41.70 -4.78 56.22
CA LYS A 6 -41.00 -4.23 57.40
C LYS A 6 -40.48 -5.36 58.32
N ILE A 7 -39.18 -5.45 58.65
CA ILE A 7 -38.58 -4.81 59.83
C ILE A 7 -37.05 -5.07 59.88
N ARG A 8 -36.26 -4.00 60.13
CA ARG A 8 -34.88 -3.94 60.73
C ARG A 8 -33.75 -4.79 60.09
N GLY A 9 -32.46 -4.46 60.29
CA GLY A 9 -31.86 -3.41 61.12
C GLY A 9 -30.57 -2.85 60.50
N ASN A 10 -30.06 -1.74 61.05
CA ASN A 10 -29.05 -0.87 60.40
C ASN A 10 -27.84 -0.57 61.32
N ASN A 11 -26.81 0.05 60.74
CA ASN A 11 -25.75 0.88 61.34
C ASN A 11 -24.47 0.25 61.93
N MET A 12 -23.41 0.31 61.11
CA MET A 12 -22.34 1.33 61.20
C MET A 12 -21.27 1.27 62.33
N LYS A 13 -20.03 0.96 61.90
CA LYS A 13 -18.70 1.54 62.25
C LYS A 13 -18.53 2.28 63.61
N THR A 14 -17.49 1.92 64.39
CA THR A 14 -16.38 2.85 64.75
C THR A 14 -15.13 2.21 65.41
N LYS A 15 -13.94 2.70 64.97
CA LYS A 15 -12.69 3.02 65.71
C LYS A 15 -12.02 2.05 66.74
N LYS A 16 -10.85 1.53 66.31
CA LYS A 16 -9.48 1.64 66.91
C LYS A 16 -9.30 1.69 68.45
N ILE A 17 -8.73 0.61 69.01
CA ILE A 17 -7.91 0.47 70.25
C ILE A 17 -6.98 -0.74 69.97
N SER A 18 -5.68 -0.85 70.28
CA SER A 18 -4.60 0.09 70.71
C SER A 18 -3.22 -0.50 70.26
N ALA A 19 -2.07 -0.16 70.88
CA ALA A 19 -0.72 -0.58 70.42
C ALA A 19 0.34 -0.73 71.57
N LEU A 20 1.60 -1.06 71.19
CA LEU A 20 2.86 -1.20 72.00
C LEU A 20 2.93 -2.43 72.93
N LEU A 21 4.07 -3.12 73.18
CA LEU A 21 5.53 -2.89 72.94
C LEU A 21 6.11 -3.89 71.87
N LEU A 22 7.27 -3.73 71.19
CA LEU A 22 8.68 -3.37 71.55
C LEU A 22 9.45 -4.51 72.28
N ALA A 23 10.72 -4.90 72.02
CA ALA A 23 11.60 -4.99 70.82
C ALA A 23 12.92 -5.74 71.22
N MET A 24 13.78 -6.13 70.25
CA MET A 24 15.21 -6.57 70.43
C MET A 24 15.44 -7.89 71.25
N THR A 25 16.54 -8.67 71.25
CA THR A 25 17.79 -8.92 70.45
C THR A 25 18.47 -10.19 71.07
N LEU A 26 19.39 -10.98 70.48
CA LEU A 26 19.91 -11.28 69.12
C LEU A 26 20.98 -12.41 69.26
N LEU A 27 21.36 -13.11 68.17
CA LEU A 27 22.49 -14.10 68.08
C LEU A 27 22.27 -15.44 68.86
N LEU A 28 23.03 -16.53 68.66
CA LEU A 28 24.22 -16.80 67.81
C LEU A 28 23.98 -17.93 66.77
N ALA A 29 24.93 -18.09 65.84
CA ALA A 29 24.97 -19.13 64.79
C ALA A 29 25.92 -20.30 65.13
N LEU A 30 26.21 -21.16 64.13
CA LEU A 30 26.93 -22.45 64.17
C LEU A 30 26.06 -23.62 64.68
N PHE A 31 26.02 -24.83 64.10
CA PHE A 31 26.90 -25.47 63.11
C PHE A 31 26.13 -26.18 61.98
N ALA A 32 26.64 -26.06 60.75
CA ALA A 32 26.54 -27.06 59.67
C ALA A 32 27.69 -26.80 58.67
N GLY A 33 28.34 -27.78 58.05
CA GLY A 33 28.29 -29.24 58.24
C GLY A 33 29.19 -29.93 57.20
N CYS A 34 30.21 -30.67 57.63
CA CYS A 34 31.09 -31.43 56.72
C CYS A 34 30.28 -32.55 56.02
N SER A 35 30.27 -32.66 54.69
CA SER A 35 31.36 -33.05 53.77
C SER A 35 31.38 -34.56 53.47
N SER A 36 31.26 -34.89 52.18
CA SER A 36 31.64 -36.16 51.53
C SER A 36 30.98 -37.49 51.99
N LYS A 37 30.27 -38.16 51.08
CA LYS A 37 30.87 -39.22 50.23
C LYS A 37 29.92 -39.69 49.11
N ALA A 38 30.50 -40.25 48.05
CA ALA A 38 29.76 -40.82 46.91
C ALA A 38 29.29 -42.26 47.18
N GLY A 39 28.21 -42.71 46.52
CA GLY A 39 27.66 -44.04 46.77
C GLY A 39 26.59 -44.55 45.79
N LYS A 40 27.02 -44.95 44.58
CA LYS A 40 26.30 -45.83 43.62
C LYS A 40 25.00 -45.29 42.98
N ALA A 41 24.60 -45.94 41.90
CA ALA A 41 23.45 -45.59 41.09
C ALA A 41 22.21 -46.43 41.42
N SER A 42 21.04 -45.80 41.28
CA SER A 42 19.74 -46.43 41.03
C SER A 42 19.14 -45.74 39.80
N ALA A 43 18.32 -46.45 39.02
CA ALA A 43 17.58 -45.85 37.91
C ALA A 43 16.27 -45.26 38.41
N GLU A 44 15.96 -44.03 38.00
CA GLU A 44 14.63 -43.42 38.10
C GLU A 44 14.11 -43.10 36.68
N PRO A 45 12.78 -43.01 36.48
CA PRO A 45 12.22 -42.80 35.14
C PRO A 45 12.52 -41.40 34.62
N SER A 46 13.08 -41.30 33.42
CA SER A 46 13.22 -40.03 32.71
C SER A 46 11.86 -39.56 32.19
N THR A 47 11.07 -38.89 33.04
CA THR A 47 9.89 -38.14 32.61
C THR A 47 10.34 -36.91 31.83
N SER A 48 10.53 -37.06 30.52
CA SER A 48 10.64 -35.92 29.61
C SER A 48 9.38 -35.07 29.73
N PRO A 49 9.48 -33.78 30.10
CA PRO A 49 8.40 -32.84 29.84
C PRO A 49 8.41 -32.60 28.33
N ASP A 50 7.41 -33.15 27.63
CA ASP A 50 7.14 -32.80 26.24
C ASP A 50 6.63 -31.36 26.21
N GLN A 51 7.56 -30.40 26.19
CA GLN A 51 7.26 -29.00 26.02
C GLN A 51 6.93 -28.75 24.55
N THR A 52 5.70 -29.12 24.18
CA THR A 52 5.01 -28.53 23.04
C THR A 52 4.95 -27.02 23.32
N ALA A 53 5.85 -26.26 22.71
CA ALA A 53 5.94 -24.83 22.93
C ALA A 53 4.69 -24.17 22.35
N THR A 54 3.74 -23.83 23.22
CA THR A 54 2.50 -23.16 22.83
C THR A 54 2.86 -21.89 22.09
N ALA A 55 2.55 -21.84 20.78
CA ALA A 55 2.85 -20.69 19.96
C ALA A 55 2.14 -19.47 20.55
N THR A 56 2.92 -18.47 20.99
CA THR A 56 2.37 -17.30 21.67
C THR A 56 1.49 -16.54 20.68
N THR A 57 0.19 -16.43 20.93
CA THR A 57 -0.73 -15.67 20.08
C THR A 57 -0.89 -14.23 20.56
N ARG A 58 -1.37 -13.37 19.67
CA ARG A 58 -1.84 -12.02 19.97
C ARG A 58 -3.03 -11.66 19.08
N THR A 59 -3.78 -10.64 19.47
CA THR A 59 -4.99 -10.20 18.77
C THR A 59 -4.74 -8.91 18.00
N ILE A 60 -5.29 -8.83 16.78
CA ILE A 60 -5.38 -7.62 15.96
C ILE A 60 -6.86 -7.33 15.68
N THR A 61 -7.25 -6.05 15.71
CA THR A 61 -8.50 -5.59 15.08
C THR A 61 -8.17 -5.11 13.68
N ASP A 62 -8.87 -5.63 12.66
CA ASP A 62 -8.61 -5.31 11.26
C ASP A 62 -9.47 -4.14 10.74
N MET A 63 -9.24 -3.69 9.50
CA MET A 63 -9.90 -2.48 8.97
C MET A 63 -11.39 -2.66 8.67
N VAL A 64 -11.92 -3.89 8.75
CA VAL A 64 -13.37 -4.17 8.67
C VAL A 64 -13.95 -4.56 10.05
N GLY A 65 -13.20 -4.29 11.13
CA GLY A 65 -13.65 -4.43 12.51
C GLY A 65 -13.62 -5.86 13.05
N ARG A 66 -13.04 -6.83 12.33
CA ARG A 66 -12.92 -8.21 12.80
C ARG A 66 -11.79 -8.32 13.81
N THR A 67 -11.97 -9.20 14.78
CA THR A 67 -10.99 -9.51 15.82
C THR A 67 -10.27 -10.81 15.42
N VAL A 68 -9.01 -10.71 15.01
CA VAL A 68 -8.22 -11.82 14.46
C VAL A 68 -7.11 -12.21 15.43
N GLU A 69 -7.03 -13.50 15.79
CA GLU A 69 -5.89 -14.04 16.53
C GLU A 69 -4.79 -14.47 15.56
N ILE A 70 -3.58 -13.96 15.75
CA ILE A 70 -2.39 -14.24 14.92
C ILE A 70 -1.23 -14.72 15.81
N PRO A 71 -0.21 -15.40 15.24
CA PRO A 71 1.05 -15.63 15.94
C PRO A 71 1.72 -14.31 16.36
N SER A 72 2.41 -14.31 17.51
CA SER A 72 3.14 -13.12 18.01
C SER A 72 4.32 -12.70 17.11
N THR A 73 4.81 -13.62 16.28
CA THR A 73 5.86 -13.37 15.28
C THR A 73 5.40 -13.96 13.95
N VAL A 74 5.33 -13.13 12.91
CA VAL A 74 4.99 -13.54 11.54
C VAL A 74 6.26 -13.65 10.71
N GLY A 75 6.59 -14.87 10.27
CA GLY A 75 7.72 -15.20 9.39
C GLY A 75 7.29 -15.54 7.96
N LYS A 76 6.06 -15.97 7.74
CA LYS A 76 5.49 -16.33 6.43
C LYS A 76 4.14 -15.67 6.19
N ILE A 77 3.97 -15.08 5.01
CA ILE A 77 2.75 -14.38 4.61
C ILE A 77 2.22 -14.88 3.25
N VAL A 78 0.90 -14.81 3.08
CA VAL A 78 0.23 -14.86 1.77
C VAL A 78 -0.51 -13.53 1.56
N PRO A 79 0.02 -12.59 0.75
CA PRO A 79 -0.65 -11.35 0.41
C PRO A 79 -1.56 -11.51 -0.83
N LEU A 80 -2.77 -10.95 -0.75
CA LEU A 80 -3.85 -10.96 -1.75
C LEU A 80 -4.42 -9.54 -1.97
N GLY A 81 -5.14 -9.29 -3.06
CA GLY A 81 -5.62 -7.93 -3.40
C GLY A 81 -4.46 -6.96 -3.63
N ASN A 82 -4.54 -5.75 -3.05
CA ASN A 82 -3.47 -4.73 -3.12
C ASN A 82 -2.29 -5.02 -2.17
N THR A 83 -2.44 -5.94 -1.21
CA THR A 83 -1.40 -6.17 -0.19
C THR A 83 -0.03 -6.64 -0.72
N PRO A 84 0.12 -7.36 -1.86
CA PRO A 84 1.44 -7.69 -2.44
C PRO A 84 2.32 -6.47 -2.75
N ARG A 85 1.70 -5.33 -3.06
CA ARG A 85 2.40 -4.04 -3.22
C ARG A 85 2.79 -3.46 -1.87
N MET A 86 1.84 -3.37 -0.94
CA MET A 86 2.08 -2.81 0.40
C MET A 86 3.23 -3.56 1.12
N ILE A 87 3.27 -4.89 1.04
CA ILE A 87 4.35 -5.69 1.64
C ILE A 87 5.69 -5.55 0.91
N THR A 88 5.69 -5.08 -0.35
CA THR A 88 6.92 -4.72 -1.07
C THR A 88 7.53 -3.46 -0.45
N TYR A 89 6.73 -2.40 -0.32
CA TYR A 89 7.17 -1.13 0.28
C TYR A 89 7.64 -1.30 1.74
N LEU A 90 6.97 -2.19 2.49
CA LEU A 90 7.33 -2.56 3.86
C LEU A 90 8.58 -3.46 3.97
N GLY A 91 9.20 -3.87 2.85
CA GLY A 91 10.42 -4.69 2.85
C GLY A 91 10.20 -6.15 3.28
N LEU A 92 9.00 -6.70 3.06
CA LEU A 92 8.57 -8.03 3.54
C LEU A 92 8.46 -9.07 2.42
N ALA A 93 8.99 -8.77 1.23
CA ALA A 93 8.84 -9.62 0.05
C ALA A 93 9.51 -11.01 0.19
N ASP A 94 10.47 -11.16 1.09
CA ASP A 94 11.15 -12.42 1.45
C ASP A 94 10.26 -13.37 2.28
N LYS A 95 9.30 -12.82 3.05
CA LYS A 95 8.33 -13.60 3.83
C LYS A 95 7.22 -14.22 2.99
N VAL A 96 7.11 -13.86 1.71
CA VAL A 96 6.00 -14.29 0.83
C VAL A 96 6.18 -15.75 0.43
N VAL A 97 5.25 -16.62 0.85
CA VAL A 97 5.27 -18.06 0.52
C VAL A 97 4.25 -18.48 -0.53
N GLY A 98 3.28 -17.61 -0.83
CA GLY A 98 2.33 -17.71 -1.95
C GLY A 98 1.73 -16.33 -2.19
N VAL A 99 1.43 -15.95 -3.44
CA VAL A 99 1.07 -14.56 -3.78
C VAL A 99 -0.20 -14.47 -4.63
N GLY A 100 -1.02 -13.44 -4.39
CA GLY A 100 -2.08 -13.03 -5.31
C GLY A 100 -1.50 -12.16 -6.42
N GLY A 101 -1.74 -12.49 -7.70
CA GLY A 101 -1.12 -11.71 -8.78
C GLY A 101 -1.29 -12.29 -10.19
N MET A 102 -0.24 -12.14 -11.00
CA MET A 102 -0.17 -12.57 -12.39
C MET A 102 0.92 -13.63 -12.59
N ALA A 103 0.81 -14.40 -13.68
CA ALA A 103 1.89 -15.29 -14.12
C ALA A 103 3.14 -14.48 -14.54
N ALA A 104 4.33 -15.06 -14.32
CA ALA A 104 5.61 -14.36 -14.44
C ALA A 104 5.92 -13.84 -15.87
N ASP A 105 5.33 -14.45 -16.90
CA ASP A 105 5.42 -14.04 -18.31
C ASP A 105 4.69 -12.71 -18.61
N LYS A 106 3.85 -12.24 -17.70
CA LYS A 106 3.08 -10.98 -17.82
C LYS A 106 3.67 -9.83 -17.00
N ILE A 107 4.65 -10.11 -16.14
CA ILE A 107 5.26 -9.10 -15.27
C ILE A 107 6.06 -8.12 -16.13
N SER A 108 5.76 -6.84 -15.97
CA SER A 108 6.33 -5.73 -16.74
C SER A 108 6.67 -4.55 -15.81
N PRO A 109 7.58 -3.64 -16.19
CA PRO A 109 8.01 -2.52 -15.33
C PRO A 109 6.89 -1.59 -14.81
N VAL A 110 5.73 -1.53 -15.48
CA VAL A 110 4.54 -0.79 -15.01
C VAL A 110 3.73 -1.53 -13.92
N THR A 111 4.07 -2.79 -13.64
CA THR A 111 3.55 -3.56 -12.48
C THR A 111 4.66 -3.64 -11.44
N ALA A 112 5.09 -2.49 -10.95
CA ALA A 112 6.46 -2.30 -10.48
C ALA A 112 6.84 -3.14 -9.26
N TYR A 113 5.92 -3.29 -8.30
CA TYR A 113 6.11 -4.15 -7.13
C TYR A 113 6.40 -5.62 -7.51
N ALA A 114 5.76 -6.13 -8.58
CA ALA A 114 5.97 -7.49 -9.06
C ALA A 114 7.23 -7.59 -9.93
N TYR A 115 7.59 -6.54 -10.67
CA TYR A 115 8.80 -6.50 -11.48
C TYR A 115 10.07 -6.42 -10.63
N ALA A 116 10.07 -5.62 -9.56
CA ALA A 116 11.16 -5.55 -8.59
C ALA A 116 11.41 -6.90 -7.91
N ASN A 117 10.35 -7.59 -7.49
CA ASN A 117 10.44 -8.89 -6.80
C ASN A 117 10.47 -10.10 -7.75
N LYS A 118 10.50 -9.92 -9.07
CA LYS A 118 10.28 -11.00 -10.05
C LYS A 118 11.19 -12.22 -9.87
N ASP A 119 12.44 -12.01 -9.46
CA ASP A 119 13.44 -13.09 -9.29
C ASP A 119 13.30 -13.77 -7.91
N LEU A 120 12.87 -13.01 -6.90
CA LEU A 120 12.57 -13.50 -5.55
C LEU A 120 11.29 -14.36 -5.54
N TRP A 121 10.27 -13.90 -6.27
CA TRP A 121 8.97 -14.59 -6.40
C TRP A 121 8.90 -15.58 -7.56
N ALA A 122 9.99 -15.81 -8.31
CA ALA A 122 10.03 -16.71 -9.46
C ALA A 122 9.59 -18.16 -9.16
N ASN A 123 9.67 -18.59 -7.90
CA ASN A 123 9.24 -19.91 -7.43
C ASN A 123 8.09 -19.84 -6.40
N VAL A 124 7.53 -18.65 -6.15
CA VAL A 124 6.38 -18.45 -5.26
C VAL A 124 5.11 -18.78 -6.05
N PRO A 125 4.25 -19.70 -5.59
CA PRO A 125 3.03 -20.04 -6.32
C PRO A 125 2.02 -18.89 -6.32
N ILE A 126 1.33 -18.74 -7.45
CA ILE A 126 0.20 -17.82 -7.60
C ILE A 126 -1.03 -18.48 -6.95
N VAL A 127 -1.39 -18.04 -5.75
CA VAL A 127 -2.48 -18.64 -4.94
C VAL A 127 -3.81 -17.85 -5.02
N GLY A 128 -3.84 -16.83 -5.88
CA GLY A 128 -5.02 -16.05 -6.25
C GLY A 128 -4.71 -15.03 -7.35
N THR A 129 -5.72 -14.35 -7.89
CA THR A 129 -5.55 -13.33 -8.92
C THR A 129 -6.69 -12.30 -8.88
N ASP A 130 -6.34 -11.04 -9.12
CA ASP A 130 -7.24 -9.88 -9.18
C ASP A 130 -7.12 -9.25 -10.57
N ALA A 131 -7.76 -9.85 -11.56
CA ALA A 131 -7.51 -9.61 -12.98
C ALA A 131 -8.80 -9.31 -13.75
N ALA A 132 -8.78 -8.27 -14.58
CA ALA A 132 -9.89 -7.88 -15.47
C ALA A 132 -11.27 -7.72 -14.79
N GLY A 133 -11.32 -7.49 -13.48
CA GLY A 133 -12.55 -7.37 -12.69
C GLY A 133 -13.06 -8.68 -12.09
N ALA A 134 -12.29 -9.77 -12.15
CA ALA A 134 -12.50 -10.99 -11.38
C ALA A 134 -11.47 -11.11 -10.24
N THR A 135 -11.92 -11.61 -9.09
CA THR A 135 -11.09 -11.94 -7.92
C THR A 135 -11.25 -13.43 -7.63
N ASP A 136 -10.16 -14.18 -7.79
CA ASP A 136 -10.10 -15.62 -7.52
C ASP A 136 -9.02 -15.93 -6.46
N TYR A 137 -9.24 -16.97 -5.66
CA TYR A 137 -8.28 -17.46 -4.66
C TYR A 137 -8.35 -18.99 -4.55
N TYR A 138 -7.24 -19.64 -4.19
CA TYR A 138 -7.07 -21.09 -4.31
C TYR A 138 -6.76 -21.74 -2.94
N PRO A 139 -7.77 -22.06 -2.10
CA PRO A 139 -7.58 -22.50 -0.71
C PRO A 139 -6.57 -23.63 -0.51
N GLU A 140 -6.62 -24.67 -1.35
CA GLU A 140 -5.70 -25.82 -1.25
C GLU A 140 -4.23 -25.40 -1.45
N GLN A 141 -3.98 -24.41 -2.30
CA GLN A 141 -2.63 -23.88 -2.56
C GLN A 141 -2.16 -22.96 -1.43
N ILE A 142 -3.06 -22.15 -0.87
CA ILE A 142 -2.80 -21.33 0.32
C ILE A 142 -2.44 -22.22 1.53
N ILE A 143 -3.17 -23.33 1.72
CA ILE A 143 -2.87 -24.32 2.77
C ILE A 143 -1.50 -24.98 2.53
N ALA A 144 -1.20 -25.36 1.28
CA ALA A 144 0.02 -26.09 0.93
C ALA A 144 1.33 -25.32 1.15
N VAL A 145 1.30 -23.98 1.16
CA VAL A 145 2.50 -23.14 1.43
C VAL A 145 2.73 -22.87 2.92
N HIS A 146 1.79 -23.27 3.78
CA HIS A 146 1.85 -23.17 5.24
C HIS A 146 2.30 -21.77 5.75
N PRO A 147 1.55 -20.69 5.47
CA PRO A 147 1.82 -19.35 5.98
C PRO A 147 1.32 -19.17 7.42
N ASP A 148 1.84 -18.14 8.11
CA ASP A 148 1.42 -17.79 9.47
C ASP A 148 0.15 -16.92 9.48
N VAL A 149 -0.03 -16.12 8.42
CA VAL A 149 -1.16 -15.19 8.22
C VAL A 149 -1.39 -14.93 6.72
N ILE A 150 -2.66 -14.73 6.36
CA ILE A 150 -3.10 -14.22 5.06
C ILE A 150 -3.37 -12.72 5.22
N LEU A 151 -2.88 -11.92 4.28
CA LEU A 151 -3.08 -10.47 4.24
C LEU A 151 -3.93 -10.18 3.00
N CYS A 152 -5.01 -9.42 3.12
CA CYS A 152 -5.84 -9.10 1.96
C CYS A 152 -6.47 -7.70 2.03
N SER A 153 -6.89 -7.19 0.87
CA SER A 153 -7.67 -5.96 0.75
C SER A 153 -9.09 -6.23 0.22
N TYR A 154 -9.72 -7.26 0.78
CA TYR A 154 -11.02 -7.78 0.37
C TYR A 154 -12.13 -7.38 1.36
N THR A 155 -13.39 -7.71 1.06
CA THR A 155 -14.49 -7.50 2.00
C THR A 155 -14.42 -8.47 3.19
N ALA A 156 -15.12 -8.15 4.27
CA ALA A 156 -15.17 -8.99 5.48
C ALA A 156 -15.67 -10.40 5.18
N GLU A 157 -16.70 -10.52 4.33
CA GLU A 157 -17.33 -11.79 3.97
C GLU A 157 -16.36 -12.71 3.21
N LEU A 158 -15.63 -12.16 2.24
CA LEU A 158 -14.63 -12.92 1.48
C LEU A 158 -13.43 -13.30 2.36
N ALA A 159 -13.01 -12.42 3.27
CA ALA A 159 -11.93 -12.72 4.22
C ALA A 159 -12.34 -13.77 5.27
N ASP A 160 -13.60 -13.79 5.71
CA ASP A 160 -14.15 -14.84 6.58
C ASP A 160 -14.29 -16.17 5.83
N GLU A 161 -14.67 -16.15 4.55
CA GLU A 161 -14.71 -17.33 3.69
C GLU A 161 -13.32 -17.94 3.48
N ILE A 162 -12.31 -17.10 3.20
CA ILE A 162 -10.89 -17.50 3.11
C ILE A 162 -10.42 -18.11 4.43
N GLN A 163 -10.61 -17.41 5.55
CA GLN A 163 -10.20 -17.89 6.88
C GLN A 163 -10.88 -19.21 7.25
N THR A 164 -12.18 -19.35 6.95
CA THR A 164 -12.94 -20.58 7.24
C THR A 164 -12.46 -21.76 6.39
N LYS A 165 -12.21 -21.56 5.09
CA LYS A 165 -11.75 -22.62 4.17
C LYS A 165 -10.31 -23.06 4.42
N THR A 166 -9.45 -22.13 4.85
CA THR A 166 -8.02 -22.39 5.05
C THR A 166 -7.65 -22.75 6.48
N SER A 167 -8.47 -22.34 7.46
CA SER A 167 -8.13 -22.33 8.90
C SER A 167 -6.87 -21.53 9.25
N ILE A 168 -6.50 -20.56 8.40
CA ILE A 168 -5.33 -19.68 8.58
C ILE A 168 -5.83 -18.27 8.93
N PRO A 169 -5.26 -17.59 9.95
CA PRO A 169 -5.62 -16.22 10.29
C PRO A 169 -5.55 -15.28 9.09
N THR A 170 -6.61 -14.53 8.83
CA THR A 170 -6.72 -13.62 7.68
C THR A 170 -6.98 -12.21 8.17
N VAL A 171 -6.09 -11.26 7.89
CA VAL A 171 -6.22 -9.84 8.28
C VAL A 171 -6.58 -8.99 7.05
N VAL A 172 -7.64 -8.19 7.17
CA VAL A 172 -8.08 -7.25 6.13
C VAL A 172 -7.53 -5.86 6.39
N VAL A 173 -7.00 -5.24 5.34
CA VAL A 173 -6.76 -3.80 5.27
C VAL A 173 -7.58 -3.18 4.14
N ALA A 174 -7.67 -1.85 4.09
CA ALA A 174 -8.30 -1.18 2.97
C ALA A 174 -7.57 -1.49 1.65
N MET A 175 -8.28 -1.40 0.52
CA MET A 175 -7.62 -1.30 -0.78
C MET A 175 -6.76 -0.03 -0.85
N GLY A 176 -7.19 1.03 -0.15
CA GLY A 176 -6.48 2.29 -0.01
C GLY A 176 -6.71 3.22 -1.19
N THR A 177 -7.03 4.47 -0.89
CA THR A 177 -7.09 5.58 -1.84
C THR A 177 -5.66 6.05 -2.12
N LEU A 178 -5.34 6.40 -3.36
CA LEU A 178 -4.02 6.95 -3.68
C LEU A 178 -3.84 8.27 -2.92
N PHE A 179 -2.80 8.35 -2.08
CA PHE A 179 -2.52 9.46 -1.16
C PHE A 179 -3.63 9.71 -0.11
N GLY A 180 -4.42 8.69 0.24
CA GLY A 180 -5.45 8.77 1.29
C GLY A 180 -5.05 8.13 2.61
N ASP A 181 -5.61 8.64 3.71
CA ASP A 181 -5.41 8.12 5.07
C ASP A 181 -5.73 6.61 5.20
N ASP A 182 -6.64 6.08 4.39
CA ASP A 182 -7.01 4.66 4.39
C ASP A 182 -5.88 3.76 3.83
N TYR A 183 -5.01 4.30 2.96
CA TYR A 183 -3.77 3.63 2.55
C TYR A 183 -2.71 3.67 3.67
N ASN A 184 -2.62 4.80 4.38
CA ASN A 184 -1.68 4.96 5.50
C ASN A 184 -2.02 4.04 6.69
N GLU A 185 -3.31 3.95 7.06
CA GLU A 185 -3.77 2.98 8.08
C GLU A 185 -3.60 1.51 7.63
N ALA A 186 -3.73 1.23 6.33
CA ALA A 186 -3.42 -0.10 5.79
C ALA A 186 -1.94 -0.46 5.99
N LEU A 187 -1.02 0.45 5.67
CA LEU A 187 0.42 0.27 5.93
C LEU A 187 0.71 0.06 7.42
N ARG A 188 0.07 0.84 8.32
CA ARG A 188 0.23 0.69 9.78
C ARG A 188 -0.21 -0.68 10.30
N ILE A 189 -1.34 -1.19 9.85
CA ILE A 189 -1.86 -2.50 10.30
C ILE A 189 -1.01 -3.64 9.74
N LEU A 190 -0.58 -3.58 8.47
CA LEU A 190 0.36 -4.57 7.92
C LEU A 190 1.73 -4.52 8.62
N GLY A 191 2.22 -3.31 8.93
CA GLY A 191 3.44 -3.07 9.70
C GLY A 191 3.35 -3.58 11.14
N ASP A 192 2.19 -3.47 11.79
CA ASP A 192 1.94 -4.13 13.08
C ASP A 192 2.01 -5.65 12.92
N VAL A 193 1.13 -6.24 12.09
CA VAL A 193 1.02 -7.70 11.91
C VAL A 193 2.38 -8.35 11.62
N CYS A 194 3.16 -7.74 10.72
CA CYS A 194 4.42 -8.29 10.23
C CYS A 194 5.66 -7.91 11.06
N GLY A 195 5.51 -7.05 12.07
CA GLY A 195 6.58 -6.65 13.00
C GLY A 195 7.53 -5.56 12.48
N VAL A 196 7.08 -4.69 11.58
CA VAL A 196 7.88 -3.65 10.90
C VAL A 196 7.23 -2.25 10.98
N LYS A 197 6.67 -1.90 12.13
CA LYS A 197 5.99 -0.60 12.36
C LYS A 197 6.82 0.61 11.96
N ASP A 198 8.09 0.63 12.34
CA ASP A 198 9.00 1.75 12.08
C ASP A 198 9.15 1.99 10.56
N ARG A 199 9.18 0.92 9.75
CA ARG A 199 9.20 0.98 8.28
C ARG A 199 7.84 1.39 7.70
N ALA A 200 6.72 1.08 8.35
CA ALA A 200 5.41 1.57 7.92
C ALA A 200 5.31 3.10 8.07
N GLU A 201 5.71 3.65 9.21
CA GLU A 201 5.74 5.10 9.40
C GLU A 201 6.82 5.77 8.52
N GLU A 202 7.96 5.12 8.25
CA GLU A 202 8.96 5.62 7.28
C GLU A 202 8.36 5.76 5.86
N VAL A 203 7.63 4.74 5.39
CA VAL A 203 6.97 4.77 4.06
C VAL A 203 5.88 5.82 4.00
N ILE A 204 5.07 5.97 5.06
CA ILE A 204 4.04 7.01 5.14
C ILE A 204 4.69 8.41 5.14
N SER A 205 5.72 8.62 5.98
CA SER A 205 6.43 9.90 6.05
C SER A 205 7.03 10.29 4.70
N TYR A 206 7.62 9.35 3.96
CA TYR A 206 8.19 9.63 2.64
C TYR A 206 7.14 10.02 1.59
N ILE A 207 5.94 9.43 1.64
CA ILE A 207 4.80 9.84 0.80
C ILE A 207 4.39 11.28 1.15
N ASP A 208 4.18 11.55 2.44
CA ASP A 208 3.74 12.86 2.93
C ASP A 208 4.78 13.96 2.66
N GLU A 209 6.09 13.66 2.78
CA GLU A 209 7.20 14.56 2.47
C GLU A 209 7.24 14.92 0.98
N CYS A 210 7.13 13.93 0.08
CA CYS A 210 7.07 14.18 -1.37
C CYS A 210 5.85 15.05 -1.75
N LEU A 211 4.67 14.74 -1.21
CA LEU A 211 3.45 15.50 -1.47
C LEU A 211 3.53 16.93 -0.93
N ASN A 212 4.14 17.12 0.24
CA ASN A 212 4.35 18.43 0.83
C ASN A 212 5.37 19.28 0.05
N ASP A 213 6.47 18.70 -0.45
CA ASP A 213 7.43 19.41 -1.31
C ASP A 213 6.78 19.86 -2.63
N LEU A 214 6.09 18.95 -3.32
CA LEU A 214 5.30 19.25 -4.53
C LEU A 214 4.31 20.41 -4.30
N ALA A 215 3.47 20.30 -3.28
CA ALA A 215 2.48 21.32 -2.95
C ALA A 215 3.14 22.66 -2.58
N THR A 216 4.20 22.65 -1.75
CA THR A 216 4.93 23.85 -1.32
C THR A 216 5.55 24.60 -2.51
N ARG A 217 6.14 23.88 -3.47
CA ARG A 217 6.72 24.48 -4.68
C ARG A 217 5.69 25.16 -5.59
N THR A 218 4.44 24.67 -5.56
CA THR A 218 3.33 25.20 -6.39
C THR A 218 2.40 26.19 -5.69
N ALA A 219 2.46 26.31 -4.36
CA ALA A 219 1.50 27.07 -3.55
C ALA A 219 1.37 28.55 -3.92
N GLU A 220 2.49 29.21 -4.27
CA GLU A 220 2.55 30.64 -4.59
C GLU A 220 2.45 30.93 -6.10
N ILE A 221 2.09 29.95 -6.94
CA ILE A 221 1.93 30.13 -8.39
C ILE A 221 0.51 30.65 -8.68
N PRO A 222 0.34 31.86 -9.27
CA PRO A 222 -0.97 32.41 -9.60
C PRO A 222 -1.73 31.53 -10.61
N ASP A 223 -3.04 31.38 -10.43
CA ASP A 223 -3.86 30.55 -11.35
C ASP A 223 -3.86 31.08 -12.80
N GLU A 224 -3.58 32.37 -13.01
CA GLU A 224 -3.42 32.97 -14.35
C GLU A 224 -2.10 32.60 -15.05
N ASP A 225 -1.08 32.17 -14.30
CA ASP A 225 0.20 31.66 -14.83
C ASP A 225 0.17 30.13 -15.07
N LYS A 226 -0.85 29.41 -14.58
CA LYS A 226 -0.95 27.94 -14.70
C LYS A 226 -1.51 27.54 -16.08
N PRO A 227 -0.72 26.88 -16.95
CA PRO A 227 -1.21 26.44 -18.26
C PRO A 227 -2.28 25.35 -18.11
N THR A 228 -3.27 25.33 -19.01
CA THR A 228 -4.34 24.32 -18.97
C THR A 228 -3.81 22.93 -19.36
N VAL A 229 -4.06 21.94 -18.50
CA VAL A 229 -3.59 20.56 -18.66
C VAL A 229 -4.74 19.58 -18.79
N LEU A 230 -4.49 18.47 -19.50
CA LEU A 230 -5.39 17.32 -19.60
C LEU A 230 -4.62 16.02 -19.38
N GLY A 231 -5.13 15.16 -18.49
CA GLY A 231 -4.69 13.78 -18.32
C GLY A 231 -5.57 12.84 -19.14
N ALA A 232 -5.04 12.30 -20.24
CA ALA A 232 -5.76 11.50 -21.22
C ALA A 232 -5.13 10.11 -21.42
N ALA A 233 -5.67 9.30 -22.34
CA ALA A 233 -5.24 7.92 -22.59
C ALA A 233 -5.37 6.98 -21.37
N ALA A 234 -6.20 7.37 -20.39
CA ALA A 234 -6.23 6.82 -19.04
C ALA A 234 -6.53 5.31 -19.01
N THR A 235 -5.77 4.54 -18.24
CA THR A 235 -6.02 3.09 -18.06
C THR A 235 -7.00 2.83 -16.90
N PHE A 236 -8.26 2.48 -17.25
CA PHE A 236 -9.31 2.07 -16.32
C PHE A 236 -10.19 0.96 -16.94
N LYS A 237 -10.17 -0.25 -16.36
CA LYS A 237 -10.81 -1.47 -16.90
C LYS A 237 -10.35 -1.85 -18.33
N GLY A 238 -9.19 -1.34 -18.74
CA GLY A 238 -8.66 -1.37 -20.11
C GLY A 238 -7.91 -0.06 -20.38
N ALA A 239 -7.15 -0.01 -21.46
CA ALA A 239 -6.63 1.25 -21.98
C ALA A 239 -7.68 1.91 -22.89
N HIS A 240 -7.69 3.24 -22.94
CA HIS A 240 -8.62 4.04 -23.76
C HIS A 240 -7.83 5.04 -24.62
N GLY A 241 -8.48 5.65 -25.61
CA GLY A 241 -7.90 6.72 -26.42
C GLY A 241 -7.93 8.06 -25.70
N ILE A 242 -7.90 9.16 -26.48
CA ILE A 242 -7.89 10.53 -25.93
C ILE A 242 -9.19 10.86 -25.17
N GLU A 243 -10.29 10.20 -25.52
CA GLU A 243 -11.59 10.25 -24.85
C GLU A 243 -11.60 9.64 -23.44
N GLY A 244 -10.61 8.80 -23.10
CA GLY A 244 -10.39 8.30 -21.75
C GLY A 244 -9.55 9.28 -20.94
N VAL A 245 -10.21 10.06 -20.09
CA VAL A 245 -9.58 11.13 -19.30
C VAL A 245 -9.62 10.81 -17.81
N TYR A 246 -8.65 11.29 -17.04
CA TYR A 246 -8.73 11.24 -15.58
C TYR A 246 -9.60 12.38 -15.05
N SER A 247 -10.43 12.09 -14.05
CA SER A 247 -11.20 13.05 -13.26
C SER A 247 -10.71 13.02 -11.81
N LYS A 248 -10.63 14.20 -11.16
CA LYS A 248 -10.04 14.38 -9.82
C LYS A 248 -8.66 13.72 -9.72
N TYR A 249 -7.77 14.05 -10.65
CA TYR A 249 -6.52 13.29 -10.83
C TYR A 249 -5.47 13.65 -9.78
N ALA A 250 -5.17 12.71 -8.88
CA ALA A 250 -4.26 12.90 -7.74
C ALA A 250 -2.88 13.49 -8.13
N VAL A 251 -2.34 13.14 -9.30
CA VAL A 251 -1.07 13.67 -9.83
C VAL A 251 -1.13 15.17 -10.12
N PHE A 252 -2.26 15.67 -10.63
CA PHE A 252 -2.48 17.10 -10.88
C PHE A 252 -2.90 17.85 -9.61
N GLN A 253 -3.63 17.18 -8.72
CA GLN A 253 -4.03 17.74 -7.42
C GLN A 253 -2.84 17.97 -6.48
N ALA A 254 -1.85 17.06 -6.48
CA ALA A 254 -0.62 17.19 -5.68
C ALA A 254 0.23 18.43 -6.03
N ILE A 255 -0.03 19.06 -7.18
CA ILE A 255 0.73 20.20 -7.73
C ILE A 255 -0.19 21.40 -8.05
N ALA A 256 -1.44 21.37 -7.58
CA ALA A 256 -2.48 22.38 -7.80
C ALA A 256 -2.62 22.86 -9.27
N ALA A 257 -2.50 21.94 -10.23
CA ALA A 257 -2.50 22.26 -11.66
C ALA A 257 -3.89 22.64 -12.21
N ASN A 258 -3.89 23.41 -13.29
CA ASN A 258 -5.09 23.90 -13.99
C ASN A 258 -5.68 22.79 -14.89
N ASP A 259 -6.27 21.79 -14.25
CA ASP A 259 -6.88 20.62 -14.88
C ASP A 259 -8.22 20.98 -15.56
N VAL A 260 -8.30 20.82 -16.88
CA VAL A 260 -9.54 21.11 -17.63
C VAL A 260 -10.69 20.15 -17.30
N THR A 261 -10.41 19.05 -16.61
CA THR A 261 -11.40 18.07 -16.17
C THR A 261 -12.00 18.39 -14.79
N ASP A 262 -11.58 19.46 -14.12
CA ASP A 262 -12.06 19.69 -12.76
C ASP A 262 -13.59 19.95 -12.73
N GLY A 263 -14.25 19.33 -11.76
CA GLY A 263 -15.71 19.33 -11.62
C GLY A 263 -16.52 18.51 -12.65
N ILE A 264 -15.92 17.77 -13.60
CA ILE A 264 -16.69 17.05 -14.64
C ILE A 264 -17.45 15.83 -14.11
N SER A 265 -16.99 15.27 -13.00
CA SER A 265 -17.52 14.05 -12.40
C SER A 265 -17.15 13.99 -10.92
N ASP A 266 -18.01 13.39 -10.11
CA ASP A 266 -17.66 13.12 -8.72
C ASP A 266 -16.71 11.92 -8.55
N THR A 267 -16.58 11.09 -9.58
CA THR A 267 -15.73 9.90 -9.61
C THR A 267 -14.24 10.27 -9.67
N ILE A 268 -13.45 9.63 -8.80
CA ILE A 268 -11.98 9.69 -8.83
C ILE A 268 -11.46 8.65 -9.84
N GLY A 269 -10.57 9.06 -10.73
CA GLY A 269 -9.94 8.20 -11.73
C GLY A 269 -10.54 8.34 -13.12
N GLY A 270 -10.40 7.31 -13.94
CA GLY A 270 -10.73 7.38 -15.38
C GLY A 270 -12.22 7.42 -15.70
N VAL A 271 -12.60 8.31 -16.62
CA VAL A 271 -13.94 8.49 -17.19
C VAL A 271 -13.86 8.65 -18.71
N LEU A 272 -14.99 8.46 -19.40
CA LEU A 272 -15.12 8.73 -20.85
C LEU A 272 -15.81 10.07 -21.07
N VAL A 273 -15.33 10.85 -22.03
CA VAL A 273 -15.92 12.13 -22.47
C VAL A 273 -16.02 12.22 -23.99
N ASP A 274 -16.93 13.05 -24.50
CA ASP A 274 -17.05 13.27 -25.94
C ASP A 274 -15.85 14.07 -26.48
N LYS A 275 -15.37 13.75 -27.68
CA LYS A 275 -14.24 14.47 -28.32
C LYS A 275 -14.53 15.96 -28.52
N GLU A 276 -15.79 16.34 -28.71
CA GLU A 276 -16.20 17.76 -28.77
C GLU A 276 -15.96 18.50 -27.44
N GLN A 277 -16.05 17.80 -26.30
CA GLN A 277 -15.73 18.37 -24.98
C GLN A 277 -14.22 18.67 -24.86
N ILE A 278 -13.37 17.81 -25.42
CA ILE A 278 -11.91 18.02 -25.49
C ILE A 278 -11.56 19.19 -26.41
N LEU A 279 -12.28 19.38 -27.53
CA LEU A 279 -12.17 20.60 -28.35
C LEU A 279 -12.68 21.85 -27.61
N GLY A 280 -13.69 21.72 -26.75
CA GLY A 280 -14.22 22.81 -25.93
C GLY A 280 -13.25 23.28 -24.84
N TRP A 281 -12.50 22.35 -24.23
CA TRP A 281 -11.42 22.65 -23.30
C TRP A 281 -10.16 23.19 -23.99
N ASN A 282 -9.80 22.61 -25.14
CA ASN A 282 -8.62 22.94 -25.93
C ASN A 282 -7.32 23.16 -25.10
N PRO A 283 -6.88 22.16 -24.31
CA PRO A 283 -5.77 22.30 -23.38
C PRO A 283 -4.46 22.70 -24.06
N GLN A 284 -3.64 23.47 -23.34
CA GLN A 284 -2.30 23.88 -23.79
C GLN A 284 -1.29 22.73 -23.76
N ILE A 285 -1.49 21.77 -22.84
CA ILE A 285 -0.61 20.61 -22.65
C ILE A 285 -1.47 19.36 -22.43
N ILE A 286 -1.12 18.23 -23.07
CA ILE A 286 -1.76 16.93 -22.84
C ILE A 286 -0.72 15.94 -22.35
N PHE A 287 -1.02 15.28 -21.23
CA PHE A 287 -0.28 14.16 -20.70
C PHE A 287 -1.06 12.87 -20.92
N PHE A 288 -0.43 11.88 -21.53
CA PHE A 288 -0.99 10.57 -21.79
C PHE A 288 -0.47 9.54 -20.79
N ASP A 289 -1.37 8.75 -20.21
CA ASP A 289 -0.98 7.44 -19.67
C ASP A 289 -0.45 6.58 -20.83
N PHE A 290 0.79 6.11 -20.71
CA PHE A 290 1.45 5.20 -21.64
C PHE A 290 0.55 4.06 -22.14
N GLY A 291 -0.30 3.50 -21.27
CA GLY A 291 -1.19 2.39 -21.59
C GLY A 291 -2.10 2.65 -22.80
N GLY A 292 -2.60 3.88 -22.97
CA GLY A 292 -3.46 4.27 -24.09
C GLY A 292 -2.75 4.99 -25.25
N VAL A 293 -1.45 5.30 -25.15
CA VAL A 293 -0.72 6.06 -26.21
C VAL A 293 -0.82 5.38 -27.59
N ALA A 294 -0.84 4.05 -27.65
CA ALA A 294 -1.01 3.31 -28.90
C ALA A 294 -2.41 3.51 -29.53
N LEU A 295 -3.46 3.66 -28.70
CA LEU A 295 -4.82 3.95 -29.15
C LEU A 295 -4.92 5.39 -29.67
N VAL A 296 -4.35 6.36 -28.95
CA VAL A 296 -4.26 7.77 -29.40
C VAL A 296 -3.53 7.88 -30.74
N LYS A 297 -2.42 7.15 -30.95
CA LYS A 297 -1.70 7.16 -32.25
C LYS A 297 -2.48 6.49 -33.38
N THR A 298 -3.27 5.46 -33.08
CA THR A 298 -4.17 4.82 -34.06
C THR A 298 -5.28 5.78 -34.46
N ASP A 299 -5.95 6.38 -33.47
CA ASP A 299 -7.01 7.36 -33.67
C ASP A 299 -6.53 8.64 -34.36
N TYR A 300 -5.28 9.07 -34.13
CA TYR A 300 -4.65 10.17 -34.86
C TYR A 300 -4.50 9.89 -36.36
N ALA A 301 -4.16 8.65 -36.73
CA ALA A 301 -4.03 8.24 -38.12
C ALA A 301 -5.39 8.14 -38.84
N GLU A 302 -6.47 7.85 -38.10
CA GLU A 302 -7.84 7.76 -38.62
C GLU A 302 -8.55 9.13 -38.64
N ASN A 303 -8.31 9.98 -37.64
CA ASN A 303 -9.04 11.24 -37.40
C ASN A 303 -8.11 12.48 -37.29
N PRO A 304 -7.16 12.71 -38.23
CA PRO A 304 -6.14 13.76 -38.09
C PRO A 304 -6.72 15.18 -37.97
N ASP A 305 -7.86 15.46 -38.62
CA ASP A 305 -8.54 16.77 -38.58
C ASP A 305 -9.05 17.15 -37.19
N PHE A 306 -9.34 16.18 -36.31
CA PHE A 306 -9.68 16.45 -34.91
C PHE A 306 -8.44 16.91 -34.14
N TYR A 307 -7.33 16.16 -34.23
CA TYR A 307 -6.08 16.50 -33.54
C TYR A 307 -5.48 17.82 -34.06
N ALA A 308 -5.59 18.10 -35.36
CA ALA A 308 -5.13 19.35 -35.98
C ALA A 308 -5.85 20.62 -35.45
N GLN A 309 -6.93 20.48 -34.68
CA GLN A 309 -7.61 21.60 -34.03
C GLN A 309 -7.07 21.92 -32.62
N LEU A 310 -6.45 20.96 -31.92
CA LEU A 310 -5.98 21.13 -30.54
C LEU A 310 -4.71 21.98 -30.44
N THR A 311 -4.64 22.89 -29.45
CA THR A 311 -3.46 23.72 -29.15
C THR A 311 -2.24 22.86 -28.81
N ALA A 312 -2.37 21.94 -27.84
CA ALA A 312 -1.27 21.05 -27.44
C ALA A 312 -0.66 20.24 -28.61
N VAL A 313 -1.45 19.88 -29.63
CA VAL A 313 -0.95 19.17 -30.83
C VAL A 313 -0.16 20.11 -31.74
N LYS A 314 -0.66 21.33 -31.98
CA LYS A 314 0.01 22.35 -32.81
C LYS A 314 1.35 22.79 -32.23
N ASP A 315 1.40 22.95 -30.91
CA ASP A 315 2.58 23.44 -30.17
C ASP A 315 3.55 22.30 -29.82
N GLY A 316 3.18 21.03 -30.09
CA GLY A 316 3.98 19.86 -29.75
C GLY A 316 4.09 19.60 -28.23
N ASN A 317 3.11 20.06 -27.46
CA ASN A 317 3.01 19.90 -26.01
C ASN A 317 2.25 18.62 -25.62
N LEU A 318 2.69 17.52 -26.21
CA LEU A 318 2.18 16.18 -25.99
C LEU A 318 3.24 15.36 -25.25
N TYR A 319 2.90 14.82 -24.09
CA TYR A 319 3.82 14.09 -23.22
C TYR A 319 3.21 12.76 -22.77
N GLN A 320 4.05 11.80 -22.35
CA GLN A 320 3.64 10.57 -21.68
C GLN A 320 4.36 10.37 -20.35
N TYR A 321 3.73 9.59 -19.48
CA TYR A 321 4.29 9.00 -18.26
C TYR A 321 3.87 7.52 -18.15
N PRO A 322 4.52 6.70 -17.30
CA PRO A 322 4.10 5.31 -17.10
C PRO A 322 2.70 5.21 -16.48
N SER A 323 1.99 4.14 -16.85
CA SER A 323 0.72 3.78 -16.20
C SER A 323 0.95 3.36 -14.76
N SER A 324 0.15 3.88 -13.83
CA SER A 324 0.24 3.54 -12.40
C SER A 324 -0.79 2.51 -11.94
N THR A 325 -1.77 2.13 -12.76
CA THR A 325 -2.97 1.37 -12.33
C THR A 325 -2.89 -0.14 -12.51
N SER A 326 -1.74 -0.68 -12.97
CA SER A 326 -1.55 -2.12 -13.15
C SER A 326 -1.61 -2.87 -11.82
N TYR A 327 -2.64 -3.71 -11.65
CA TYR A 327 -3.00 -4.38 -10.40
C TYR A 327 -3.12 -3.38 -9.24
N TYR A 328 -4.08 -2.44 -9.31
CA TYR A 328 -4.22 -1.30 -8.39
C TYR A 328 -3.07 -0.26 -8.47
N SER A 329 -3.14 0.80 -7.67
CA SER A 329 -2.23 1.95 -7.73
C SER A 329 -0.81 1.64 -7.23
N ASN A 330 0.18 1.72 -8.11
CA ASN A 330 1.62 1.66 -7.84
C ASN A 330 2.09 3.05 -7.37
N VAL A 331 2.06 3.31 -6.07
CA VAL A 331 2.14 4.65 -5.43
C VAL A 331 3.38 5.46 -5.83
N GLU A 332 4.51 4.80 -6.06
CA GLU A 332 5.75 5.45 -6.49
C GLU A 332 5.63 6.08 -7.89
N ILE A 333 4.86 5.48 -8.81
CA ILE A 333 4.68 6.01 -10.17
C ILE A 333 3.94 7.37 -10.14
N PRO A 334 2.77 7.55 -9.49
CA PRO A 334 2.14 8.86 -9.33
C PRO A 334 3.01 9.93 -8.67
N ILE A 335 3.88 9.59 -7.70
CA ILE A 335 4.80 10.56 -7.11
C ILE A 335 5.79 11.06 -8.16
N VAL A 336 6.45 10.14 -8.89
CA VAL A 336 7.37 10.52 -9.98
C VAL A 336 6.64 11.22 -11.14
N ASN A 337 5.41 10.81 -11.46
CA ASN A 337 4.56 11.50 -12.45
C ASN A 337 4.25 12.93 -12.00
N SER A 338 4.04 13.19 -10.71
CA SER A 338 3.78 14.54 -10.18
C SER A 338 5.01 15.43 -10.32
N TYR A 339 6.20 14.91 -9.98
CA TYR A 339 7.48 15.61 -10.22
C TYR A 339 7.74 15.87 -11.71
N TYR A 340 7.45 14.90 -12.59
CA TYR A 340 7.60 15.06 -14.03
C TYR A 340 6.69 16.14 -14.60
N VAL A 341 5.40 16.11 -14.25
CA VAL A 341 4.42 17.12 -14.68
C VAL A 341 4.82 18.48 -14.13
N ALA A 342 5.08 18.62 -12.83
CA ALA A 342 5.44 19.89 -12.21
C ALA A 342 6.72 20.51 -12.80
N SER A 343 7.73 19.70 -13.12
CA SER A 343 8.97 20.17 -13.76
C SER A 343 8.74 20.71 -15.17
N LEU A 344 7.70 20.23 -15.88
CA LEU A 344 7.30 20.72 -17.20
C LEU A 344 6.37 21.94 -17.14
N LEU A 345 5.50 22.05 -16.11
CA LEU A 345 4.60 23.19 -15.95
C LEU A 345 5.30 24.40 -15.30
N TYR A 346 6.19 24.13 -14.33
CA TYR A 346 6.72 25.11 -13.38
C TYR A 346 8.28 25.05 -13.30
N PRO A 347 8.99 25.16 -14.43
CA PRO A 347 10.43 24.88 -14.48
C PRO A 347 11.29 25.78 -13.58
N GLU A 348 10.86 27.00 -13.25
CA GLU A 348 11.58 27.88 -12.31
C GLU A 348 11.44 27.45 -10.85
N GLN A 349 10.39 26.73 -10.48
CA GLN A 349 10.12 26.22 -9.13
C GLN A 349 10.72 24.81 -8.89
N PHE A 350 11.14 24.15 -9.97
CA PHE A 350 11.71 22.79 -9.97
C PHE A 350 13.13 22.72 -10.58
N LYS A 351 13.78 23.85 -10.89
CA LYS A 351 15.12 23.90 -11.51
C LYS A 351 16.27 23.29 -10.70
N ASP A 352 16.05 23.01 -9.42
CA ASP A 352 16.96 22.27 -8.53
C ASP A 352 16.75 20.75 -8.57
N ILE A 353 15.62 20.27 -9.09
CA ILE A 353 15.30 18.85 -9.24
C ILE A 353 15.93 18.30 -10.52
N VAL A 354 16.96 17.46 -10.36
CA VAL A 354 17.44 16.59 -11.44
C VAL A 354 16.46 15.41 -11.52
N PHE A 355 15.62 15.41 -12.56
CA PHE A 355 14.47 14.49 -12.65
C PHE A 355 14.89 13.02 -12.57
N GLU A 356 15.97 12.63 -13.24
CA GLU A 356 16.46 11.25 -13.28
C GLU A 356 17.02 10.78 -11.93
N GLU A 357 17.64 11.68 -11.15
CA GLU A 357 18.16 11.37 -9.82
C GLU A 357 17.00 11.22 -8.82
N ASN A 358 16.11 12.21 -8.77
CA ASN A 358 14.91 12.21 -7.93
C ASN A 358 14.01 11.00 -8.21
N SER A 359 13.76 10.68 -9.48
CA SER A 359 12.96 9.51 -9.88
C SER A 359 13.56 8.21 -9.37
N ASN A 360 14.87 8.02 -9.54
CA ASN A 360 15.54 6.80 -9.11
C ASN A 360 15.67 6.71 -7.58
N GLU A 361 15.74 7.82 -6.85
CA GLU A 361 15.65 7.81 -5.38
C GLU A 361 14.28 7.30 -4.92
N ILE A 362 13.20 7.87 -5.47
CA ILE A 362 11.82 7.45 -5.16
C ILE A 362 11.60 5.97 -5.49
N PHE A 363 11.93 5.54 -6.72
CA PHE A 363 11.79 4.13 -7.09
C PHE A 363 12.64 3.21 -6.20
N LYS A 364 13.86 3.62 -5.82
CA LYS A 364 14.73 2.84 -4.93
C LYS A 364 14.15 2.73 -3.52
N PHE A 365 13.56 3.80 -2.98
CA PHE A 365 12.95 3.81 -1.66
C PHE A 365 11.77 2.82 -1.56
N PHE A 366 10.90 2.76 -2.58
CA PHE A 366 9.73 1.88 -2.59
C PHE A 366 10.04 0.45 -3.05
N LEU A 367 10.96 0.27 -4.02
CA LEU A 367 11.15 -1.00 -4.74
C LEU A 367 12.52 -1.66 -4.47
N GLY A 368 13.39 -1.04 -3.68
CA GLY A 368 14.75 -1.53 -3.41
C GLY A 368 15.66 -1.63 -4.65
N THR A 369 15.23 -1.08 -5.79
CA THR A 369 15.81 -1.35 -7.11
C THR A 369 16.49 -0.10 -7.67
N ASP A 370 17.79 -0.19 -7.92
CA ASP A 370 18.57 0.84 -8.62
C ASP A 370 18.20 0.94 -10.11
N ASP A 371 18.31 2.14 -10.68
CA ASP A 371 18.09 2.42 -12.12
C ASP A 371 16.71 1.95 -12.61
N TYR A 372 15.65 2.18 -11.84
CA TYR A 372 14.30 1.74 -12.23
C TYR A 372 13.77 2.50 -13.45
N LEU A 373 14.15 3.78 -13.59
CA LEU A 373 13.74 4.65 -14.69
C LEU A 373 14.05 4.02 -16.06
N SER A 374 15.28 3.56 -16.29
CA SER A 374 15.64 2.93 -17.56
C SER A 374 15.02 1.54 -17.77
N LYS A 375 14.39 0.92 -16.76
CA LYS A 375 13.55 -0.27 -16.97
C LYS A 375 12.19 0.11 -17.57
N LEU A 376 11.61 1.23 -17.15
CA LEU A 376 10.40 1.80 -17.74
C LEU A 376 10.66 2.27 -19.19
N GLU A 377 11.76 2.99 -19.42
CA GLU A 377 12.19 3.42 -20.76
C GLU A 377 12.41 2.24 -21.72
N ALA A 378 13.10 1.19 -21.28
CA ALA A 378 13.33 -0.03 -22.08
C ALA A 378 12.03 -0.79 -22.44
N ALA A 379 10.95 -0.56 -21.69
CA ALA A 379 9.61 -1.08 -21.99
C ALA A 379 8.76 -0.11 -22.84
N GLY A 380 9.30 1.05 -23.23
CA GLY A 380 8.57 2.14 -23.91
C GLY A 380 7.71 2.99 -22.96
N ALA A 381 7.58 2.59 -21.70
CA ALA A 381 6.79 3.23 -20.65
C ALA A 381 7.50 4.42 -19.98
N GLY A 382 8.57 4.93 -20.58
CA GLY A 382 9.34 6.06 -20.05
C GLY A 382 8.59 7.39 -20.10
N TYR A 383 9.20 8.38 -19.47
CA TYR A 383 8.75 9.77 -19.47
C TYR A 383 9.29 10.49 -20.71
N GLY A 384 8.47 11.25 -21.42
CA GLY A 384 8.95 12.02 -22.58
C GLY A 384 7.86 12.64 -23.45
N LYS A 385 8.26 13.27 -24.57
CA LYS A 385 7.33 13.79 -25.58
C LYS A 385 6.73 12.67 -26.45
N VAL A 386 5.47 12.84 -26.83
CA VAL A 386 4.74 11.93 -27.73
C VAL A 386 4.59 12.56 -29.11
N GLU A 387 5.29 12.01 -30.10
CA GLU A 387 5.05 12.33 -31.51
C GLU A 387 3.95 11.40 -32.05
N LEU A 388 2.82 11.99 -32.50
CA LEU A 388 1.66 11.24 -32.99
C LEU A 388 1.81 10.80 -34.46
N GLY A 389 2.48 11.62 -35.28
CA GLY A 389 2.86 11.30 -36.66
C GLY A 389 4.38 11.20 -36.84
N ALA A 390 4.81 10.64 -37.97
CA ALA A 390 6.20 10.73 -38.41
C ALA A 390 6.50 12.12 -39.02
N LYS A 391 7.74 12.59 -38.89
CA LYS A 391 8.25 13.81 -39.55
C LYS A 391 8.67 13.55 -40.99
#